data_AF-A0A3N5VAT9-F1
#
_entry.id   AF-A0A3N5VAT9-F1
#
_cell.length_a   1.000
_cell.length_b   1.000
_cell.length_c   1.000
_cell.angle_alpha   90.00
_cell.angle_beta   90.00
_cell.angle_gamma   90.00
#
_symmetry.space_group_name_H-M   'P 1'
#
loop_
_entity.id
_entity.type
_entity.pdbx_description
1 polymer ?
#
loop_
_entity_poly.entity_id
_entity_poly.type
_entity_poly.pdbx_seq_one_letter_code
_entity_poly.pdbx_strand_id
1 'polypeptide(L)'
;MAPKMEERYEAMEQIAKAGILTGISMMPILPGLCDTDENLEATVRWTAEHGGQFVIAGGLTLVDQQRAFFFKVLRERFPDLLPLHKRRYPAGAYCEVPWGDWHDTARRVKEMCARHGIRDRMPRPVIPGDKRALLRQADRRSAGERGVRHGAARRGEATGVGVPEGGMGHRGHGAGRGADLPDDG
;
A
#
# COMPACT_ATOMS: atom_id res chain seq x y z
N MET A 1 31.03 -4.14 7.96
CA MET A 1 29.69 -4.04 8.58
C MET A 1 28.85 -3.09 7.75
N ALA A 2 27.53 -3.23 7.77
CA ALA A 2 26.64 -2.29 7.08
C ALA A 2 26.54 -0.96 7.86
N PRO A 3 26.32 0.19 7.18
CA PRO A 3 26.21 1.50 7.84
C PRO A 3 24.96 1.57 8.72
N LYS A 4 24.99 2.48 9.70
CA LYS A 4 23.85 2.75 10.60
C LYS A 4 22.66 3.31 9.81
N MET A 5 21.48 3.30 10.42
CA MET A 5 20.27 3.77 9.73
C MET A 5 20.34 5.28 9.47
N GLU A 6 20.82 6.04 10.44
CA GLU A 6 20.97 7.49 10.39
C GLU A 6 21.88 7.91 9.23
N GLU A 7 23.04 7.27 9.08
CA GLU A 7 24.00 7.51 7.99
C GLU A 7 23.38 7.26 6.60
N ARG A 8 22.48 6.27 6.48
CA ARG A 8 21.77 5.99 5.23
C ARG A 8 20.74 7.08 4.91
N TYR A 9 20.03 7.59 5.91
CA TYR A 9 19.07 8.68 5.74
C TYR A 9 19.77 10.01 5.42
N GLU A 10 20.90 10.31 6.06
CA GLU A 10 21.74 11.46 5.71
C GLU A 10 22.23 11.40 4.27
N ALA A 11 22.69 10.22 3.82
CA ALA A 11 23.09 10.02 2.43
C ALA A 11 21.91 10.23 1.46
N MET A 12 20.73 9.70 1.79
CA MET A 12 19.51 9.92 1.01
C MET A 12 19.15 11.41 0.94
N GLU A 13 19.27 12.16 2.04
CA GLU A 13 18.99 13.59 2.09
C GLU A 13 19.95 14.37 1.17
N GLN A 14 21.23 14.02 1.14
CA GLN A 14 22.20 14.63 0.22
C GLN A 14 21.84 14.36 -1.25
N ILE A 15 21.42 13.14 -1.57
CA ILE A 15 20.95 12.76 -2.91
C ILE A 15 19.69 13.55 -3.29
N ALA A 16 18.74 13.68 -2.36
CA ALA A 16 17.52 14.46 -2.56
C ALA A 16 17.81 15.94 -2.79
N LYS A 17 18.73 16.54 -2.02
CA LYS A 17 19.19 17.93 -2.17
C LYS A 17 19.86 18.18 -3.53
N ALA A 18 20.52 17.16 -4.10
CA ALA A 18 21.06 17.22 -5.46
C ALA A 18 19.98 17.12 -6.56
N GLY A 19 18.70 17.00 -6.20
CA GLY A 19 17.58 16.89 -7.14
C GLY A 19 17.43 15.50 -7.77
N ILE A 20 18.12 14.49 -7.24
CA ILE A 20 18.06 13.12 -7.74
C ILE A 20 16.87 12.41 -7.07
N LEU A 21 16.04 11.75 -7.88
CA LEU A 21 14.93 10.93 -7.38
C LEU A 21 15.47 9.82 -6.46
N THR A 22 15.06 9.85 -5.20
CA THR A 22 15.48 8.89 -4.20
C THR A 22 14.31 8.44 -3.31
N GLY A 23 14.51 7.36 -2.58
CA GLY A 23 13.50 6.71 -1.75
C GLY A 23 14.06 5.45 -1.07
N ILE A 24 13.23 4.82 -0.26
CA ILE A 24 13.62 3.62 0.51
C ILE A 24 13.08 2.35 -0.15
N SER A 25 13.91 1.30 -0.09
CA SER A 25 13.48 -0.08 -0.34
C SER A 25 13.30 -0.82 0.99
N MET A 26 12.05 -1.03 1.35
CA MET A 26 11.62 -1.83 2.51
C MET A 26 11.37 -3.26 2.04
N MET A 27 12.44 -3.92 1.62
CA MET A 27 12.43 -5.28 1.07
C MET A 27 13.63 -6.06 1.65
N PRO A 28 13.42 -7.14 2.41
CA PRO A 28 12.14 -7.76 2.75
C PRO A 28 11.43 -7.16 3.99
N ILE A 29 10.10 -7.19 3.99
CA ILE A 29 9.25 -7.11 5.20
C ILE A 29 8.99 -8.52 5.69
N LEU A 30 9.26 -8.77 6.98
CA LEU A 30 9.18 -10.08 7.61
C LEU A 30 8.06 -10.12 8.65
N PRO A 31 7.06 -11.01 8.47
CA PRO A 31 5.92 -11.10 9.38
C PRO A 31 6.30 -11.47 10.81
N GLY A 32 5.85 -10.67 11.77
CA GLY A 32 6.16 -10.80 13.20
C GLY A 32 7.56 -10.30 13.60
N LEU A 33 8.36 -9.79 12.66
CA LEU A 33 9.73 -9.33 12.89
C LEU A 33 9.87 -7.82 12.72
N CYS A 34 9.34 -7.28 11.62
CA CYS A 34 9.50 -5.86 11.29
C CYS A 34 8.25 -5.24 10.63
N ASP A 35 7.10 -5.91 10.69
CA ASP A 35 5.85 -5.53 10.02
C ASP A 35 4.82 -4.85 10.93
N THR A 36 5.25 -4.38 12.12
CA THR A 36 4.40 -3.59 13.01
C THR A 36 4.10 -2.21 12.42
N ASP A 37 2.93 -1.65 12.72
CA ASP A 37 2.51 -0.36 12.18
C ASP A 37 3.47 0.77 12.58
N GLU A 38 3.97 0.77 13.82
CA GLU A 38 5.00 1.73 14.25
C GLU A 38 6.28 1.65 13.42
N ASN A 39 6.76 0.45 13.09
CA ASN A 39 8.00 0.28 12.32
C ASN A 39 7.81 0.72 10.86
N LEU A 40 6.69 0.35 10.27
CA LEU A 40 6.34 0.72 8.90
C LEU A 40 6.16 2.24 8.79
N GLU A 41 5.40 2.85 9.69
CA GLU A 41 5.14 4.29 9.69
C GLU A 41 6.41 5.09 10.02
N ALA A 42 7.25 4.64 10.96
CA ALA A 42 8.53 5.28 11.22
C ALA A 42 9.42 5.32 9.98
N THR A 43 9.48 4.22 9.22
CA THR A 43 10.26 4.15 7.97
C THR A 43 9.71 5.10 6.91
N VAL A 44 8.38 5.13 6.71
CA VAL A 44 7.72 6.03 5.75
C VAL A 44 7.95 7.49 6.14
N ARG A 45 7.75 7.82 7.42
CA ARG A 45 7.93 9.17 7.96
C ARG A 45 9.36 9.66 7.78
N TRP A 46 10.36 8.89 8.21
CA TRP A 46 11.76 9.26 8.04
C TRP A 46 12.14 9.40 6.58
N THR A 47 11.58 8.56 5.71
CA THR A 47 11.78 8.69 4.26
C THR A 47 11.33 10.06 3.75
N ALA A 48 10.13 10.49 4.14
CA ALA A 48 9.62 11.80 3.77
C ALA A 48 10.43 12.95 4.37
N GLU A 49 10.80 12.87 5.65
CA GLU A 49 11.57 13.89 6.37
C GLU A 49 12.96 14.15 5.75
N HIS A 50 13.57 13.11 5.15
CA HIS A 50 14.90 13.19 4.52
C HIS A 50 14.83 13.33 2.98
N GLY A 51 13.71 13.82 2.44
CA GLY A 51 13.57 14.14 1.01
C GLY A 51 13.36 12.94 0.08
N GLY A 52 13.16 11.74 0.62
CA GLY A 52 12.75 10.57 -0.14
C GLY A 52 11.34 10.76 -0.71
N GLN A 53 11.15 10.37 -1.98
CA GLN A 53 9.90 10.60 -2.71
C GLN A 53 9.05 9.35 -2.89
N PHE A 54 9.56 8.20 -2.50
CA PHE A 54 8.83 6.94 -2.53
C PHE A 54 9.38 5.93 -1.52
N VAL A 55 8.53 4.97 -1.15
CA VAL A 55 8.91 3.73 -0.50
C VAL A 55 8.46 2.59 -1.42
N ILE A 56 9.35 1.64 -1.71
CA ILE A 56 8.98 0.36 -2.29
C ILE A 56 8.99 -0.71 -1.20
N ALA A 57 7.93 -1.49 -1.12
CA ALA A 57 7.77 -2.54 -0.12
C ALA A 57 7.65 -3.90 -0.80
N GLY A 58 8.13 -4.93 -0.13
CA GLY A 58 8.07 -6.31 -0.65
C GLY A 58 8.38 -7.35 0.41
N GLY A 59 7.76 -8.51 0.29
CA GLY A 59 8.03 -9.66 1.14
C GLY A 59 9.35 -10.35 0.81
N LEU A 60 9.77 -11.25 1.70
CA LEU A 60 10.90 -12.14 1.44
C LEU A 60 10.49 -13.25 0.48
N THR A 61 11.35 -13.57 -0.48
CA THR A 61 11.25 -14.77 -1.29
C THR A 61 12.35 -15.74 -0.88
N LEU A 62 12.01 -17.00 -0.66
CA LEU A 62 12.96 -18.03 -0.24
C LEU A 62 12.89 -19.23 -1.17
N VAL A 63 14.07 -19.71 -1.58
CA VAL A 63 14.25 -20.90 -2.41
C VAL A 63 15.32 -21.78 -1.77
N ASP A 64 15.06 -23.08 -1.68
CA ASP A 64 15.99 -24.15 -1.30
C ASP A 64 16.93 -23.81 -0.12
N GLN A 65 18.21 -23.60 -0.39
CA GLN A 65 19.27 -23.41 0.60
C GLN A 65 19.08 -22.15 1.44
N GLN A 66 18.52 -21.08 0.86
CA GLN A 66 18.26 -19.83 1.58
C GLN A 66 17.21 -20.05 2.68
N ARG A 67 16.21 -20.90 2.40
CA ARG A 67 15.19 -21.28 3.38
C ARG A 67 15.79 -22.06 4.54
N ALA A 68 16.67 -23.02 4.26
CA ALA A 68 17.33 -23.82 5.29
C ALA A 68 18.16 -22.93 6.23
N PHE A 69 18.93 -21.99 5.67
CA PHE A 69 19.69 -21.02 6.45
C PHE A 69 18.78 -20.10 7.27
N PHE A 70 17.75 -19.50 6.65
CA PHE A 70 16.81 -18.62 7.33
C PHE A 70 16.11 -19.31 8.50
N PHE A 71 15.68 -20.57 8.34
CA PHE A 71 15.04 -21.34 9.42
C PHE A 71 16.01 -21.78 10.50
N LYS A 72 17.30 -21.99 10.18
CA LYS A 72 18.33 -22.18 11.20
C LYS A 72 18.41 -20.94 12.10
N VAL A 73 18.53 -19.75 11.51
CA VAL A 73 18.60 -18.49 12.26
C VAL A 73 17.33 -18.24 13.07
N LEU A 74 16.15 -18.47 12.50
CA LEU A 74 14.88 -18.34 13.24
C LEU A 74 14.84 -19.27 14.46
N ARG A 75 15.27 -20.52 14.32
CA ARG A 75 15.29 -21.46 15.44
C ARG A 75 16.22 -21.01 16.57
N GLU A 76 17.35 -20.39 16.22
CA GLU A 76 18.34 -19.92 17.19
C GLU A 76 17.93 -18.61 17.87
N ARG A 77 17.28 -17.69 17.15
CA ARG A 77 17.06 -16.31 17.62
C ARG A 77 15.61 -15.92 17.86
N PHE A 78 14.67 -16.53 17.14
CA PHE A 78 13.25 -16.19 17.17
C PHE A 78 12.38 -17.48 17.13
N PRO A 79 12.57 -18.40 18.10
CA PRO A 79 11.94 -19.72 18.07
C PRO A 79 10.40 -19.63 18.00
N ASP A 80 9.80 -18.63 18.64
CA ASP A 80 8.35 -18.40 18.66
C ASP A 80 7.78 -18.06 17.28
N LEU A 81 8.60 -17.51 16.39
CA LEU A 81 8.20 -17.18 15.01
C LEU A 81 8.39 -18.35 14.05
N LEU A 82 9.00 -19.45 14.47
CA LEU A 82 9.27 -20.59 13.59
C LEU A 82 7.99 -21.24 13.04
N PRO A 83 6.92 -21.49 13.82
CA PRO A 83 5.67 -22.06 13.29
C PRO A 83 5.03 -21.16 12.23
N LEU A 84 5.07 -19.85 12.48
CA LEU A 84 4.55 -18.82 11.59
C LEU A 84 5.27 -18.84 10.23
N HIS A 85 6.60 -18.88 10.24
CA HIS A 85 7.41 -18.85 9.04
C HIS A 85 7.40 -20.20 8.29
N LYS A 86 7.30 -21.35 8.99
CA LYS A 86 7.11 -22.65 8.35
C LYS A 86 5.84 -22.71 7.51
N ARG A 87 4.75 -22.08 7.97
CA ARG A 87 3.49 -21.98 7.22
C ARG A 87 3.60 -21.05 6.00
N ARG A 88 4.33 -19.92 6.13
CA ARG A 88 4.50 -18.93 5.06
C ARG A 88 5.56 -19.28 4.01
N TYR A 89 6.48 -20.19 4.33
CA TYR A 89 7.55 -20.63 3.42
C TYR A 89 7.60 -22.17 3.40
N PRO A 90 6.62 -22.83 2.72
CA PRO A 90 6.64 -24.28 2.54
C PRO A 90 7.85 -24.73 1.70
N ALA A 91 8.18 -26.02 1.76
CA ALA A 91 9.28 -26.58 0.97
C ALA A 91 8.90 -26.69 -0.51
N GLY A 92 9.86 -26.47 -1.42
CA GLY A 92 9.66 -26.63 -2.87
C GLY A 92 8.88 -25.52 -3.58
N ALA A 93 8.34 -24.54 -2.84
CA ALA A 93 7.63 -23.41 -3.42
C ALA A 93 8.56 -22.22 -3.69
N TYR A 94 8.59 -21.73 -4.93
CA TYR A 94 9.10 -20.40 -5.26
C TYR A 94 8.06 -19.38 -4.79
N CYS A 95 8.04 -19.09 -3.49
CA CYS A 95 7.10 -18.16 -2.85
C CYS A 95 5.64 -18.64 -2.80
N GLU A 96 5.23 -19.13 -1.63
CA GLU A 96 3.82 -19.14 -1.22
C GLU A 96 3.70 -18.38 0.10
N VAL A 97 4.11 -17.10 0.11
CA VAL A 97 3.47 -16.21 1.10
C VAL A 97 2.01 -16.14 0.65
N PRO A 98 1.02 -16.58 1.45
CA PRO A 98 -0.37 -16.49 1.04
C PRO A 98 -0.65 -15.03 0.68
N TRP A 99 -1.02 -14.78 -0.58
CA TRP A 99 -1.13 -13.44 -1.16
C TRP A 99 -1.89 -12.44 -0.27
N GLY A 100 -2.85 -12.92 0.53
CA GLY A 100 -3.64 -12.10 1.45
C GLY A 100 -2.84 -11.31 2.50
N ASP A 101 -1.79 -11.88 3.07
CA ASP A 101 -0.99 -11.23 4.12
C ASP A 101 -0.10 -10.10 3.56
N TRP A 102 0.38 -10.30 2.33
CA TRP A 102 1.11 -9.28 1.62
C TRP A 102 0.21 -8.11 1.22
N HIS A 103 -1.02 -8.39 0.76
CA HIS A 103 -1.97 -7.34 0.37
C HIS A 103 -2.32 -6.42 1.54
N ASP A 104 -2.45 -6.96 2.76
CA ASP A 104 -2.69 -6.15 3.94
C ASP A 104 -1.51 -5.22 4.26
N THR A 105 -0.30 -5.78 4.32
CA THR A 105 0.93 -5.00 4.56
C THR A 105 1.12 -3.92 3.49
N ALA A 106 0.94 -4.25 2.21
CA ALA A 106 1.04 -3.31 1.11
C ALA A 106 -0.01 -2.19 1.20
N ARG A 107 -1.25 -2.52 1.61
CA ARG A 107 -2.31 -1.53 1.84
C ARG A 107 -1.93 -0.57 2.97
N ARG A 108 -1.44 -1.08 4.11
CA ARG A 108 -0.99 -0.26 5.25
C ARG A 108 0.14 0.69 4.84
N VAL A 109 1.17 0.18 4.16
CA VAL A 109 2.29 1.01 3.65
C VAL A 109 1.79 2.09 2.68
N LYS A 110 0.85 1.75 1.80
CA LYS A 110 0.25 2.71 0.87
C LYS A 110 -0.50 3.82 1.58
N GLU A 111 -1.30 3.49 2.60
CA GLU A 111 -2.01 4.47 3.43
C GLU A 111 -1.04 5.39 4.17
N MET A 112 0.01 4.84 4.78
CA MET A 112 1.07 5.61 5.44
C MET A 112 1.77 6.54 4.46
N CYS A 113 2.15 6.05 3.27
CA CYS A 113 2.79 6.87 2.23
C CYS A 113 1.91 8.05 1.82
N ALA A 114 0.59 7.80 1.66
CA ALA A 114 -0.36 8.86 1.35
C ALA A 114 -0.45 9.92 2.46
N ARG A 115 -0.45 9.51 3.74
CA ARG A 115 -0.44 10.44 4.88
C ARG A 115 0.82 11.32 4.92
N HIS A 116 1.97 10.77 4.54
CA HIS A 116 3.26 11.48 4.54
C HIS A 116 3.60 12.16 3.19
N GLY A 117 2.68 12.15 2.21
CA GLY A 117 2.86 12.86 0.94
C GLY A 117 3.87 12.23 -0.02
N ILE A 118 4.24 10.96 0.18
CA ILE A 118 5.19 10.23 -0.68
C ILE A 118 4.50 9.06 -1.40
N ARG A 119 5.18 8.47 -2.40
CA ARG A 119 4.61 7.39 -3.22
C ARG A 119 4.90 6.01 -2.63
N ASP A 120 3.97 5.09 -2.76
CA ASP A 120 4.10 3.65 -2.43
C ASP A 120 4.82 2.85 -3.54
N ARG A 121 5.38 3.55 -4.53
CA ARG A 121 6.06 2.98 -5.68
C ARG A 121 7.03 3.98 -6.26
N MET A 122 8.16 3.47 -6.76
CA MET A 122 9.08 4.28 -7.54
C MET A 122 8.36 4.81 -8.78
N PRO A 123 8.39 6.14 -9.04
CA PRO A 123 7.84 6.66 -10.26
C PRO A 123 8.65 6.17 -11.45
N ARG A 124 7.96 5.76 -12.50
CA ARG A 124 8.61 5.37 -13.75
C ARG A 124 9.31 6.61 -14.35
N PRO A 125 10.61 6.55 -14.65
CA PRO A 125 11.29 7.62 -15.38
C PRO A 125 10.59 7.88 -16.71
N VAL A 126 10.33 9.15 -17.02
CA VAL A 126 9.86 9.56 -18.35
C VAL A 126 11.10 9.73 -19.21
N ILE A 127 11.38 8.74 -20.04
CA ILE A 127 12.49 8.82 -21.00
C ILE A 127 12.04 9.76 -22.13
N PRO A 128 12.79 10.83 -22.46
CA PRO A 128 12.49 11.67 -23.60
C PRO A 128 12.32 10.82 -24.87
N GLY A 129 11.16 10.93 -25.54
CA GLY A 129 10.82 10.11 -26.71
C GLY A 129 10.03 8.82 -26.43
N ASP A 130 9.82 8.43 -25.17
CA ASP A 130 8.95 7.29 -24.82
C ASP A 130 7.46 7.68 -25.00
N LYS A 131 6.87 7.23 -26.11
CA LYS A 131 5.45 7.46 -26.46
C LYS A 131 4.49 7.03 -25.35
N ARG A 132 4.80 5.99 -24.57
CA ARG A 132 3.94 5.50 -23.47
C ARG A 132 3.95 6.41 -22.24
N ALA A 133 5.03 7.17 -22.04
CA ALA A 133 5.14 8.11 -20.93
C ALA A 133 4.35 9.41 -21.20
N LEU A 134 4.36 9.88 -22.46
CA LEU A 134 3.61 11.04 -22.91
C LEU A 134 2.09 10.86 -22.81
N LEU A 135 1.58 9.68 -23.22
CA LEU A 135 0.14 9.36 -23.17
C LEU A 135 -0.41 9.46 -21.73
N ARG A 136 0.33 8.96 -20.73
CA ARG A 136 -0.09 9.04 -19.32
C ARG A 136 -0.01 10.45 -18.72
N GLN A 137 0.94 11.27 -19.17
CA GLN A 137 0.98 12.69 -18.78
C GLN A 137 -0.22 13.45 -19.34
N ALA A 138 -0.61 13.17 -20.58
CA ALA A 138 -1.82 13.74 -21.18
C ALA A 138 -3.09 13.31 -20.43
N ASP A 139 -3.20 12.04 -20.03
CA ASP A 139 -4.34 11.55 -19.23
C ASP A 139 -4.43 12.23 -17.86
N ARG A 140 -3.30 12.44 -17.18
CA ARG A 140 -3.27 13.14 -15.88
C ARG A 140 -3.66 14.62 -15.98
N ARG A 141 -3.23 15.32 -17.04
CA ARG A 141 -3.67 16.70 -17.32
C ARG A 141 -5.18 16.75 -17.59
N SER A 142 -5.68 15.81 -18.39
CA SER A 142 -7.10 15.70 -18.73
C SER A 142 -7.99 15.35 -17.53
N ALA A 143 -7.48 14.53 -16.59
CA ALA A 143 -8.18 14.22 -15.35
C ALA A 143 -8.23 15.41 -14.36
N GLY A 144 -7.15 16.20 -14.30
CA GLY A 144 -7.13 17.46 -13.54
C GLY A 144 -8.09 18.51 -14.10
N GLU A 145 -8.17 18.66 -15.42
CA GLU A 145 -9.06 19.62 -16.09
C GLU A 145 -10.55 19.26 -15.97
N ARG A 146 -10.90 17.96 -15.93
CA ARG A 146 -12.28 17.51 -15.68
C ARG A 146 -12.76 17.76 -14.25
N GLY A 147 -11.85 17.75 -13.27
CA GLY A 147 -12.13 18.08 -11.87
C GLY A 147 -12.39 19.57 -11.65
N VAL A 148 -11.68 20.44 -12.37
CA VAL A 148 -11.86 21.91 -12.29
C VAL A 148 -13.21 22.34 -12.90
N ARG A 149 -13.67 21.67 -13.97
CA ARG A 149 -14.97 21.99 -14.61
C ARG A 149 -16.19 21.66 -13.74
N HIS A 150 -16.11 20.68 -12.83
CA HIS A 150 -17.23 20.33 -11.94
C HIS A 150 -17.31 21.19 -10.66
N GLY A 151 -16.26 21.95 -10.31
CA GLY A 151 -16.24 22.80 -9.11
C GLY A 151 -16.80 24.22 -9.29
N ALA A 152 -17.05 24.65 -10.53
CA ALA A 152 -17.39 26.05 -10.85
C ALA A 152 -18.89 26.35 -10.95
N ALA A 153 -19.78 25.38 -10.72
CA ALA A 153 -21.21 25.52 -10.99
C ALA A 153 -22.10 25.31 -9.76
N ARG A 154 -21.83 25.98 -8.62
CA ARG A 154 -22.83 26.17 -7.54
C ARG A 154 -22.61 27.48 -6.77
N ARG A 155 -23.02 28.60 -7.35
CA ARG A 155 -23.42 29.83 -6.64
C ARG A 155 -24.57 30.50 -7.43
N GLY A 156 -25.66 30.83 -6.73
CA GLY A 156 -26.90 31.44 -7.26
C GLY A 156 -28.11 30.56 -6.93
N GLU A 157 -28.73 30.74 -5.76
CA GLU A 157 -29.97 31.52 -5.56
C GLU A 157 -31.24 30.72 -5.84
N ALA A 158 -32.01 30.41 -4.78
CA ALA A 158 -33.45 30.20 -4.86
C ALA A 158 -34.10 30.42 -3.47
N THR A 159 -34.70 31.59 -3.34
CA THR A 159 -35.75 31.97 -2.38
C THR A 159 -37.07 31.25 -2.71
N GLY A 160 -37.88 30.96 -1.68
CA GLY A 160 -39.35 30.95 -1.81
C GLY A 160 -40.09 29.60 -1.87
N VAL A 161 -40.57 29.17 -0.69
CA VAL A 161 -41.92 28.68 -0.33
C VAL A 161 -42.82 28.02 -1.40
N GLY A 162 -43.30 26.81 -1.08
CA GLY A 162 -44.52 26.22 -1.65
C GLY A 162 -44.83 24.82 -1.10
N VAL A 163 -45.78 24.72 -0.17
CA VAL A 163 -46.43 23.47 0.27
C VAL A 163 -47.61 23.19 -0.68
N PRO A 164 -47.93 21.93 -1.00
CA PRO A 164 -49.18 21.37 -0.49
C PRO A 164 -49.10 19.91 -0.02
N GLU A 165 -50.10 19.58 0.80
CA GLU A 165 -50.37 18.31 1.48
C GLU A 165 -50.90 17.18 0.58
N GLY A 166 -50.82 15.95 1.08
CA GLY A 166 -51.86 14.93 0.89
C GLY A 166 -51.41 13.62 0.23
N GLY A 167 -51.60 12.48 0.92
CA GLY A 167 -51.70 11.17 0.28
C GLY A 167 -51.17 9.97 1.06
N MET A 168 -51.94 9.50 2.04
CA MET A 168 -51.73 8.27 2.81
C MET A 168 -52.04 7.04 1.93
N GLY A 169 -51.17 6.02 1.92
CA GLY A 169 -51.38 4.77 1.18
C GLY A 169 -50.66 3.58 1.83
N HIS A 170 -51.45 2.68 2.38
CA HIS A 170 -51.10 1.57 3.27
C HIS A 170 -50.87 0.24 2.53
N ARG A 171 -50.12 -0.69 3.17
CA ARG A 171 -50.04 -2.17 2.97
C ARG A 171 -49.18 -2.66 1.79
N GLY A 172 -48.41 -3.74 1.86
CA GLY A 172 -48.17 -4.73 2.92
C GLY A 172 -47.40 -5.97 2.39
N HIS A 173 -46.91 -6.79 3.34
CA HIS A 173 -46.64 -8.25 3.31
C HIS A 173 -45.57 -8.92 2.43
N GLY A 174 -44.80 -9.80 3.10
CA GLY A 174 -44.27 -11.09 2.60
C GLY A 174 -42.76 -11.25 2.79
N ALA A 175 -42.22 -11.74 3.91
CA ALA A 175 -42.18 -13.13 4.42
C ALA A 175 -41.41 -14.15 3.54
N GLY A 176 -40.14 -14.40 3.89
CA GLY A 176 -39.68 -15.73 4.35
C GLY A 176 -38.84 -16.63 3.42
N ARG A 177 -37.95 -17.39 4.11
CA ARG A 177 -37.14 -18.58 3.73
C ARG A 177 -35.76 -18.28 3.12
N GLY A 178 -34.62 -18.85 3.55
CA GLY A 178 -34.33 -19.94 4.50
C GLY A 178 -33.44 -21.00 3.83
N ALA A 179 -32.26 -21.28 4.42
CA ALA A 179 -31.40 -22.48 4.28
C ALA A 179 -30.72 -22.69 2.89
N ASP A 180 -29.57 -23.34 2.69
CA ASP A 180 -28.67 -24.18 3.50
C ASP A 180 -27.28 -24.21 2.82
N LEU A 181 -26.23 -24.46 3.59
CA LEU A 181 -24.88 -24.82 3.13
C LEU A 181 -24.79 -26.33 2.88
N PRO A 182 -23.91 -26.80 1.97
CA PRO A 182 -23.33 -28.12 2.08
C PRO A 182 -21.87 -28.08 2.55
N ASP A 183 -21.63 -28.99 3.49
CA ASP A 183 -20.38 -29.57 3.96
C ASP A 183 -19.94 -30.66 2.96
N ASP A 184 -18.63 -30.78 2.70
CA ASP A 184 -17.92 -31.89 2.02
C ASP A 184 -16.42 -31.53 2.13
N GLY A 185 -15.46 -32.36 2.56
CA GLY A 185 -15.34 -33.81 2.71
C GLY A 185 -13.85 -34.13 2.60
#